data_AF-A0A948ALS4-F1
#
_entry.id   AF-A0A948ALS4-F1
#
_cell.length_a   1.000
_cell.length_b   1.000
_cell.length_c   1.000
_cell.angle_alpha   90.00
_cell.angle_beta   90.00
_cell.angle_gamma   90.00
#
_symmetry.space_group_name_H-M   'P 1'
#
loop_
_entity.id
_entity.type
_entity.pdbx_description
1 polymer ?
#
loop_
_entity_poly.entity_id
_entity_poly.type
_entity_poly.pdbx_seq_one_letter_code
_entity_poly.pdbx_strand_id
1 'polypeptide(L)'
;MNPFWTVSLFWIATAVCIAVALAFVLPPLLRKKDVAAKAARRDINIAVYRDQMKEMEADLGNGMLSEEQYQTGKLELEARLAEDALVKADAVMAPVASRRLGFTMAGVLPAAAFGLYFLLGNPLSLTAIAEAQANPQADPQAVKGEHDVLKMIQQVEEKTKTDPNDVAAWVMLGKTYAVVGHWPEALHAYEKAMKLKPDEPAIMTGYAEALAISRDRLMKGEPIQLVLKALEKDPDDIKGLELGGINAFQEKNFAKAAYYFKHLHKQLPADSPYAQDILEAQKEATRLSRNAMTGMDNLADQGADKAAAPGAAPGAAPGGAPGATSGATLHGKVDISPALKAKVSDKDVIFLFARAAEGGAPVAAIRATAVKFPLEFELNDAMAMNPDNRLSNFKKVTLTVRVSKSGDPMGGAGDLEGTLAGVAVGSKDIKLTIDKLRP
;
A
#
# COMPACT_ATOMS: atom_id res chain seq x y z
N MET A 1 -44.95 6.66 8.53
CA MET A 1 -44.53 7.35 9.77
C MET A 1 -44.87 8.83 9.58
N ASN A 2 -45.42 9.53 10.57
CA ASN A 2 -45.70 10.97 10.43
C ASN A 2 -44.35 11.71 10.21
N PRO A 3 -44.20 12.57 9.19
CA PRO A 3 -42.93 13.26 8.89
C PRO A 3 -42.41 14.14 10.05
N PHE A 4 -43.30 14.57 10.93
CA PHE A 4 -42.92 15.22 12.19
C PHE A 4 -42.04 14.33 13.09
N TRP A 5 -42.26 13.01 13.07
CA TRP A 5 -41.50 12.07 13.90
C TRP A 5 -40.11 11.77 13.33
N THR A 6 -39.88 11.81 12.02
CA THR A 6 -38.57 11.48 11.43
C THR A 6 -37.53 12.57 11.71
N VAL A 7 -37.91 13.84 11.56
CA VAL A 7 -37.07 15.00 11.91
C VAL A 7 -36.84 15.07 13.42
N SER A 8 -37.90 14.87 14.21
CA SER A 8 -37.80 14.87 15.68
C SER A 8 -36.91 13.73 16.19
N LEU A 9 -37.03 12.53 15.61
CA LEU A 9 -36.23 11.37 15.99
C LEU A 9 -34.74 11.57 15.67
N PHE A 10 -34.41 12.20 14.54
CA PHE A 10 -33.04 12.54 14.19
C PHE A 10 -32.41 13.49 15.22
N TRP A 11 -33.11 14.56 15.60
CA TRP A 11 -32.59 15.49 16.61
C TRP A 11 -32.51 14.88 18.00
N ILE A 12 -33.46 13.99 18.37
CA ILE A 12 -33.40 13.22 19.61
C ILE A 12 -32.18 12.29 19.61
N ALA A 13 -31.95 11.53 18.54
CA ALA A 13 -30.79 10.66 18.42
C ALA A 13 -29.47 11.44 18.50
N THR A 14 -29.40 12.59 17.84
CA THR A 14 -28.24 13.50 17.89
C THR A 14 -27.99 14.00 19.31
N ALA A 15 -29.03 14.43 20.02
CA ALA A 15 -28.91 14.88 21.41
C ALA A 15 -28.44 13.74 22.34
N VAL A 16 -28.93 12.52 22.13
CA VAL A 16 -28.49 11.33 22.87
C VAL A 16 -27.02 11.02 22.61
N CYS A 17 -26.56 11.05 21.36
CA CYS A 17 -25.14 10.82 21.03
C CYS A 17 -24.22 11.87 21.68
N ILE A 18 -24.61 13.14 21.68
CA ILE A 18 -23.88 14.21 22.36
C ILE A 18 -23.85 13.97 23.87
N ALA A 19 -24.99 13.61 24.48
CA ALA A 19 -25.07 13.32 25.90
C ALA A 19 -24.18 12.14 26.31
N VAL A 20 -24.15 11.07 25.50
CA VAL A 20 -23.25 9.91 25.71
C VAL A 20 -21.79 10.35 25.62
N ALA A 21 -21.41 11.10 24.58
CA ALA A 21 -20.03 11.58 24.43
C ALA A 21 -19.60 12.44 25.63
N LEU A 22 -20.44 13.36 26.09
CA LEU A 22 -20.19 14.19 27.26
C LEU A 22 -20.11 13.36 28.55
N ALA A 23 -20.92 12.30 28.68
CA ALA A 23 -20.87 11.40 29.83
C ALA A 23 -19.56 10.62 29.93
N PHE A 24 -18.83 10.41 28.84
CA PHE A 24 -17.48 9.82 28.88
C PHE A 24 -16.40 10.87 29.18
N VAL A 25 -16.54 12.09 28.63
CA VAL A 25 -15.49 13.13 28.70
C VAL A 25 -15.52 13.90 30.01
N LEU A 26 -16.70 14.23 30.55
CA LEU A 26 -16.84 15.11 31.71
C LEU A 26 -16.45 14.49 33.05
N PRO A 27 -16.81 13.24 33.39
CA PRO A 27 -16.45 12.64 34.68
C PRO A 27 -14.94 12.62 35.00
N PRO A 28 -14.02 12.28 34.07
CA PRO A 28 -12.58 12.34 34.36
C PRO A 28 -12.04 13.77 34.50
N LEU A 29 -12.65 14.75 33.82
CA LEU A 29 -12.22 16.16 33.86
C LEU A 29 -12.76 16.94 35.07
N LEU A 30 -13.91 16.51 35.63
CA LEU A 30 -14.58 17.19 36.75
C LEU A 30 -14.24 16.58 38.13
N ARG A 31 -13.73 15.34 38.17
CA ARG A 31 -13.30 14.66 39.41
C ARG A 31 -12.01 15.27 39.96
N LYS A 32 -12.04 15.82 41.17
CA LYS A 32 -10.84 16.23 41.92
C LYS A 32 -10.05 14.98 42.34
N LYS A 33 -8.77 14.88 41.98
CA LYS A 33 -7.84 13.86 42.50
C LYS A 33 -6.50 14.51 42.87
N ASP A 34 -6.44 15.15 44.04
CA ASP A 34 -5.19 15.77 44.51
C ASP A 34 -4.58 15.14 45.77
N VAL A 35 -5.21 14.15 46.42
CA VAL A 35 -4.68 13.57 47.67
C VAL A 35 -4.46 12.05 47.60
N ALA A 36 -5.36 11.31 46.96
CA ALA A 36 -5.30 9.84 46.90
C ALA A 36 -4.14 9.30 46.03
N ALA A 37 -3.74 10.01 44.96
CA ALA A 37 -2.67 9.55 44.06
C ALA A 37 -1.27 9.66 44.68
N LYS A 38 -1.07 10.60 45.62
CA LYS A 38 0.20 10.81 46.33
C LYS A 38 0.36 9.82 47.49
N ALA A 39 -0.73 9.53 48.21
CA ALA A 39 -0.76 8.49 49.24
C ALA A 39 -0.56 7.08 48.65
N ALA A 40 -1.28 6.75 47.57
CA ALA A 40 -1.18 5.42 46.94
C ALA A 40 0.22 5.07 46.41
N ARG A 41 0.99 6.04 45.89
CA ARG A 41 2.36 5.79 45.41
C ARG A 41 3.35 5.54 46.55
N ARG A 42 3.23 6.27 47.67
CA ARG A 42 4.07 6.04 48.85
C ARG A 42 3.76 4.68 49.47
N ASP A 43 2.49 4.30 49.51
CA ASP A 43 2.05 3.01 50.06
C ASP A 43 2.49 1.83 49.18
N ILE A 44 2.53 1.99 47.85
CA ILE A 44 3.03 0.97 46.91
C ILE A 44 4.55 0.77 47.05
N ASN A 45 5.34 1.84 47.12
CA ASN A 45 6.80 1.72 47.23
C ASN A 45 7.23 1.08 48.56
N ILE A 46 6.52 1.40 49.66
CA ILE A 46 6.76 0.77 50.97
C ILE A 46 6.37 -0.72 50.98
N ALA A 47 5.32 -1.10 50.23
CA ALA A 47 4.90 -2.50 50.13
C ALA A 47 5.95 -3.35 49.38
N VAL A 48 6.48 -2.85 48.25
CA VAL A 48 7.52 -3.54 47.48
C VAL A 48 8.79 -3.73 48.32
N TYR A 49 9.22 -2.71 49.06
CA TYR A 49 10.36 -2.83 49.98
C TYR A 49 10.14 -3.92 51.04
N ARG A 50 8.94 -3.99 51.62
CA ARG A 50 8.61 -4.99 52.64
C ARG A 50 8.67 -6.41 52.09
N ASP A 51 8.19 -6.61 50.87
CA ASP A 51 8.22 -7.92 50.22
C ASP A 51 9.66 -8.35 49.91
N GLN A 52 10.51 -7.44 49.42
CA GLN A 52 11.92 -7.71 49.16
C GLN A 52 12.72 -8.03 50.43
N MET A 53 12.45 -7.34 51.54
CA MET A 53 13.06 -7.67 52.84
C MET A 53 12.67 -9.07 53.31
N LYS A 54 11.40 -9.43 53.16
CA LYS A 54 10.89 -10.75 53.57
C LYS A 54 11.49 -11.88 52.73
N GLU A 55 11.70 -11.64 51.44
CA GLU A 55 12.37 -12.58 50.54
C GLU A 55 13.84 -12.78 50.93
N MET A 56 14.57 -11.69 51.20
CA MET A 56 15.95 -11.77 51.68
C MET A 56 16.09 -12.49 53.03
N GLU A 57 15.17 -12.28 53.97
CA GLU A 57 15.14 -13.01 55.25
C GLU A 57 14.91 -14.52 55.04
N ALA A 58 14.03 -14.88 54.09
CA ALA A 58 13.78 -16.27 53.74
C ALA A 58 15.03 -16.92 53.11
N ASP A 59 15.73 -16.19 52.23
CA ASP A 59 16.96 -16.68 51.57
C ASP A 59 18.13 -16.85 52.55
N LEU A 60 18.25 -15.96 53.55
CA LEU A 60 19.19 -16.13 54.65
C LEU A 60 18.84 -17.38 55.49
N GLY A 61 17.56 -17.54 55.83
CA GLY A 61 17.07 -18.70 56.59
C GLY A 61 17.24 -20.04 55.85
N ASN A 62 17.19 -20.01 54.52
CA ASN A 62 17.41 -21.17 53.64
C ASN A 62 18.90 -21.40 53.29
N GLY A 63 19.82 -20.57 53.82
CA GLY A 63 21.25 -20.65 53.55
C GLY A 63 21.66 -20.28 52.12
N MET A 64 20.75 -19.65 51.36
CA MET A 64 21.02 -19.15 50.01
C MET A 64 21.79 -17.82 50.03
N LEU A 65 21.67 -17.06 51.13
CA LEU A 65 22.43 -15.84 51.38
C LEU A 65 23.33 -16.00 52.61
N SER A 66 24.54 -15.43 52.58
CA SER A 66 25.36 -15.31 53.78
C SER A 66 24.90 -14.12 54.65
N GLU A 67 25.20 -14.14 55.95
CA GLU A 67 24.86 -13.03 56.87
C GLU A 67 25.47 -11.70 56.38
N GLU A 68 26.69 -11.74 55.83
CA GLU A 68 27.37 -10.56 55.30
C GLU A 68 26.68 -10.01 54.03
N GLN A 69 26.23 -10.89 53.14
CA GLN A 69 25.45 -10.52 51.96
C GLN A 69 24.07 -9.94 52.36
N TYR A 70 23.45 -10.49 53.39
CA TYR A 70 22.17 -10.00 53.90
C TYR A 70 22.29 -8.58 54.46
N GLN A 71 23.30 -8.32 55.31
CA GLN A 71 23.50 -6.98 55.86
C GLN A 71 23.85 -5.94 54.78
N THR A 72 24.64 -6.34 53.78
CA THR A 72 24.99 -5.47 52.66
C THR A 72 23.77 -5.14 51.80
N GLY A 73 22.98 -6.15 51.42
CA GLY A 73 21.76 -5.95 50.63
C GLY A 73 20.70 -5.14 51.38
N LYS A 74 20.58 -5.34 52.70
CA LYS A 74 19.67 -4.57 53.55
C LYS A 74 20.05 -3.09 53.57
N LEU A 75 21.33 -2.76 53.74
CA LEU A 75 21.82 -1.38 53.73
C LEU A 75 21.59 -0.69 52.38
N GLU A 76 21.80 -1.41 51.27
CA GLU A 76 21.53 -0.89 49.93
C GLU A 76 20.03 -0.62 49.72
N LEU A 77 19.18 -1.54 50.19
CA LEU A 77 17.73 -1.40 50.09
C LEU A 77 17.22 -0.23 50.95
N GLU A 78 17.74 -0.06 52.17
CA GLU A 78 17.44 1.06 53.06
C GLU A 78 17.89 2.39 52.48
N ALA A 79 19.08 2.45 51.87
CA ALA A 79 19.59 3.63 51.18
C ALA A 79 18.69 4.02 49.99
N ARG A 80 18.25 3.03 49.20
CA ARG A 80 17.35 3.24 48.06
C ARG A 80 15.96 3.71 48.52
N LEU A 81 15.42 3.16 49.60
CA LEU A 81 14.15 3.61 50.18
C LEU A 81 14.25 5.05 50.69
N ALA A 82 15.36 5.40 51.35
CA ALA A 82 15.62 6.75 51.81
C ALA A 82 15.75 7.73 50.65
N GLU A 83 16.43 7.33 49.57
CA GLU A 83 16.54 8.11 48.34
C GLU A 83 15.16 8.33 47.71
N ASP A 84 14.36 7.28 47.51
CA ASP A 84 12.98 7.36 46.98
C ASP A 84 12.05 8.21 47.87
N ALA A 85 12.27 8.23 49.19
CA ALA A 85 11.53 9.07 50.12
C ALA A 85 11.94 10.55 50.04
N LEU A 86 13.19 10.83 49.64
CA LEU A 86 13.77 12.16 49.49
C LEU A 86 13.64 12.73 48.07
N VAL A 87 13.42 11.88 47.05
CA VAL A 87 13.11 12.32 45.68
C VAL A 87 11.86 13.19 45.73
N LYS A 88 12.07 14.49 45.50
CA LYS A 88 11.03 15.50 45.41
C LYS A 88 10.30 15.31 44.08
N ALA A 89 9.39 14.33 44.03
CA ALA A 89 8.53 13.95 42.92
C ALA A 89 8.82 14.75 41.64
N ASP A 90 9.75 14.25 40.82
CA ASP A 90 10.12 14.88 39.55
C ASP A 90 8.87 15.24 38.74
N ALA A 91 8.97 16.40 38.08
CA ALA A 91 7.91 17.13 37.39
C ALA A 91 6.75 16.26 36.92
N VAL A 92 5.71 16.19 37.75
CA VAL A 92 4.40 15.67 37.36
C VAL A 92 3.93 16.56 36.20
N MET A 93 3.72 16.00 35.01
CA MET A 93 2.88 16.66 34.00
C MET A 93 1.61 17.09 34.74
N ALA A 94 1.40 18.41 34.83
CA ALA A 94 0.27 18.97 35.56
C ALA A 94 -1.00 18.22 35.12
N PRO A 95 -1.83 17.72 36.05
CA PRO A 95 -3.03 17.00 35.67
C PRO A 95 -3.88 17.93 34.79
N VAL A 96 -4.12 17.52 33.54
CA VAL A 96 -4.91 18.29 32.55
C VAL A 96 -6.41 18.30 32.90
N ALA A 97 -6.80 17.76 34.06
CA ALA A 97 -8.16 17.81 34.59
C ALA A 97 -8.47 19.18 35.19
N SER A 98 -8.60 20.19 34.31
CA SER A 98 -9.14 21.49 34.67
C SER A 98 -10.65 21.49 34.49
N ARG A 99 -11.40 21.86 35.53
CA ARG A 99 -12.85 22.08 35.38
C ARG A 99 -13.17 23.09 34.28
N ARG A 100 -12.29 24.08 34.06
CA ARG A 100 -12.41 25.03 32.95
C ARG A 100 -12.30 24.30 31.61
N LEU A 101 -11.36 23.37 31.47
CA LEU A 101 -11.24 22.53 30.26
C LEU A 101 -12.50 21.68 30.03
N GLY A 102 -13.02 21.06 31.10
CA GLY A 102 -14.27 20.30 31.04
C GLY A 102 -15.45 21.13 30.54
N PHE A 103 -15.66 22.33 31.09
CA PHE A 103 -16.71 23.23 30.63
C PHE A 103 -16.47 23.76 29.20
N THR A 104 -15.22 24.05 28.82
CA THR A 104 -14.92 24.45 27.43
C THR A 104 -15.22 23.33 26.45
N MET A 105 -14.86 22.08 26.75
CA MET A 105 -15.18 20.95 25.88
C MET A 105 -16.68 20.67 25.82
N ALA A 106 -17.42 20.90 26.92
CA ALA A 106 -18.88 20.76 26.94
C ALA A 106 -19.59 21.71 25.97
N GLY A 107 -19.03 22.89 25.72
CA GLY A 107 -19.56 23.85 24.74
C GLY A 107 -19.01 23.65 23.33
N VAL A 108 -17.70 23.45 23.21
CA VAL A 108 -17.01 23.37 21.91
C VAL A 108 -17.36 22.10 21.15
N LEU A 109 -17.49 20.95 21.83
CA LEU A 109 -17.78 19.69 21.14
C LEU A 109 -19.15 19.70 20.43
N PRO A 110 -20.27 20.09 21.09
CA PRO A 110 -21.54 20.24 20.40
C PRO A 110 -21.48 21.31 19.30
N ALA A 111 -20.90 22.49 19.58
CA ALA A 111 -20.81 23.55 18.59
C ALA A 111 -20.02 23.14 17.34
N ALA A 112 -18.92 22.41 17.51
CA ALA A 112 -18.13 21.86 16.40
C ALA A 112 -18.89 20.77 15.66
N ALA A 113 -19.62 19.89 16.35
CA ALA A 113 -20.44 18.86 15.72
C ALA A 113 -21.57 19.47 14.87
N PHE A 114 -22.28 20.47 15.40
CA PHE A 114 -23.27 21.23 14.64
C PHE A 114 -22.61 21.98 13.47
N GLY A 115 -21.49 22.67 13.72
CA GLY A 115 -20.76 23.40 12.68
C GLY A 115 -20.31 22.51 11.52
N LEU A 116 -19.73 21.35 11.82
CA LEU A 116 -19.34 20.35 10.82
C LEU A 116 -20.56 19.77 10.09
N TYR A 117 -21.68 19.54 10.79
CA TYR A 117 -22.92 19.11 10.16
C TYR A 117 -23.46 20.14 9.17
N PHE A 118 -23.40 21.43 9.48
CA PHE A 118 -23.80 22.49 8.55
C PHE A 118 -22.79 22.72 7.41
N LEU A 119 -21.50 22.41 7.62
CA LEU A 119 -20.45 22.63 6.63
C LEU A 119 -20.28 21.44 5.65
N LEU A 120 -20.38 20.21 6.14
CA LEU A 120 -20.19 18.97 5.35
C LEU A 120 -21.50 18.25 5.06
N GLY A 121 -22.53 18.46 5.88
CA GLY A 121 -23.82 17.80 5.73
C GLY A 121 -24.79 18.58 4.83
N ASN A 122 -25.98 18.01 4.64
CA ASN A 122 -27.06 18.64 3.89
C ASN A 122 -28.28 18.84 4.81
N PRO A 123 -28.31 19.91 5.63
CA PRO A 123 -29.38 20.12 6.62
C PRO A 123 -30.76 20.30 5.98
N LEU A 124 -30.81 20.76 4.73
CA LEU A 124 -32.04 20.97 3.97
C LEU A 124 -32.69 19.65 3.53
N SER A 125 -31.92 18.54 3.45
CA SER A 125 -32.49 17.25 3.04
C SER A 125 -33.43 16.69 4.10
N LEU A 126 -33.19 16.91 5.39
CA LEU A 126 -34.05 16.40 6.46
C LEU A 126 -35.46 17.01 6.42
N THR A 127 -35.57 18.32 6.19
CA THR A 127 -36.86 19.00 6.06
C THR A 127 -37.51 18.68 4.72
N ALA A 128 -36.73 18.62 3.63
CA ALA A 128 -37.26 18.30 2.31
C ALA A 128 -37.77 16.85 2.20
N ILE A 129 -37.13 15.88 2.86
CA ILE A 129 -37.63 14.48 2.95
C ILE A 129 -38.93 14.44 3.77
N ALA A 130 -39.01 15.19 4.87
CA ALA A 130 -40.20 15.26 5.70
C ALA A 130 -41.38 15.92 4.95
N GLU A 131 -41.12 16.99 4.20
CA GLU A 131 -42.11 17.67 3.37
C GLU A 131 -42.56 16.82 2.18
N ALA A 132 -41.65 16.12 1.50
CA ALA A 132 -41.97 15.18 0.42
C ALA A 132 -42.82 13.98 0.90
N GLN A 133 -42.60 13.53 2.15
CA GLN A 133 -43.43 12.50 2.78
C GLN A 133 -44.80 13.03 3.24
N ALA A 134 -44.90 14.32 3.60
CA ALA A 134 -46.14 14.97 4.03
C ALA A 134 -47.07 15.33 2.86
N ASN A 135 -46.48 15.71 1.72
CA ASN A 135 -47.20 16.21 0.57
C ASN A 135 -46.60 15.64 -0.74
N PRO A 136 -47.19 14.57 -1.33
CA PRO A 136 -46.68 13.92 -2.55
C PRO A 136 -46.69 14.82 -3.80
N GLN A 137 -47.28 16.02 -3.73
CA GLN A 137 -47.31 17.02 -4.81
C GLN A 137 -46.35 18.21 -4.57
N ALA A 138 -45.53 18.19 -3.51
CA ALA A 138 -44.55 19.24 -3.26
C ALA A 138 -43.44 19.25 -4.33
N ASP A 139 -42.90 20.43 -4.62
CA ASP A 139 -41.92 20.68 -5.68
C ASP A 139 -40.70 19.73 -5.59
N PRO A 140 -40.49 18.84 -6.58
CA PRO A 140 -39.38 17.88 -6.59
C PRO A 140 -37.98 18.52 -6.58
N GLN A 141 -37.88 19.83 -6.81
CA GLN A 141 -36.59 20.54 -6.88
C GLN A 141 -35.92 20.77 -5.52
N ALA A 142 -36.56 20.45 -4.40
CA ALA A 142 -36.02 20.71 -3.05
C ALA A 142 -35.00 19.66 -2.54
N VAL A 143 -34.88 18.48 -3.17
CA VAL A 143 -33.91 17.42 -2.80
C VAL A 143 -32.89 17.21 -3.93
N LYS A 144 -32.02 18.21 -4.14
CA LYS A 144 -31.06 18.33 -5.28
C LYS A 144 -29.91 17.29 -5.37
N GLY A 145 -30.00 16.15 -4.68
CA GLY A 145 -28.89 15.18 -4.63
C GLY A 145 -29.34 13.74 -4.86
N GLU A 146 -30.24 13.26 -4.01
CA GLU A 146 -30.66 11.85 -4.04
C GLU A 146 -31.82 11.63 -5.04
N HIS A 147 -32.70 12.63 -5.18
CA HIS A 147 -33.84 12.57 -6.11
C HIS A 147 -33.41 12.65 -7.58
N ASP A 148 -32.35 13.42 -7.87
CA ASP A 148 -31.82 13.57 -9.22
C ASP A 148 -31.17 12.28 -9.74
N VAL A 149 -30.46 11.54 -8.87
CA VAL A 149 -29.84 10.27 -9.26
C VAL A 149 -30.90 9.16 -9.44
N LEU A 150 -31.90 9.07 -8.57
CA LEU A 150 -33.01 8.13 -8.74
C LEU A 150 -33.81 8.41 -10.02
N LYS A 151 -34.05 9.69 -10.34
CA LYS A 151 -34.70 10.08 -11.59
C LYS A 151 -33.84 9.75 -12.80
N MET A 152 -32.52 9.92 -12.72
CA MET A 152 -31.59 9.53 -13.78
C MET A 152 -31.59 8.01 -13.99
N ILE A 153 -31.59 7.21 -12.93
CA ILE A 153 -31.73 5.74 -13.02
C ILE A 153 -33.02 5.40 -13.76
N GLN A 154 -34.17 5.92 -13.31
CA GLN A 154 -35.46 5.65 -13.95
C GLN A 154 -35.49 6.01 -15.44
N GLN A 155 -34.92 7.16 -15.82
CA GLN A 155 -34.85 7.59 -17.22
C GLN A 155 -34.00 6.64 -18.07
N VAL A 156 -32.84 6.23 -17.56
CA VAL A 156 -31.95 5.33 -18.28
C VAL A 156 -32.54 3.92 -18.35
N GLU A 157 -33.19 3.45 -17.29
CA GLU A 157 -33.93 2.17 -17.30
C GLU A 157 -35.03 2.16 -18.36
N GLU A 158 -35.85 3.21 -18.42
CA GLU A 158 -36.92 3.29 -19.40
C GLU A 158 -36.37 3.29 -20.83
N LYS A 159 -35.22 3.94 -21.04
CA LYS A 159 -34.50 3.88 -22.32
C LYS A 159 -34.07 2.45 -22.68
N THR A 160 -33.52 1.70 -21.72
CA THR A 160 -33.13 0.30 -21.96
C THR A 160 -34.33 -0.65 -22.18
N LYS A 161 -35.52 -0.31 -21.67
CA LYS A 161 -36.75 -1.06 -21.93
C LYS A 161 -37.32 -0.76 -23.31
N THR A 162 -37.31 0.52 -23.70
CA THR A 162 -37.85 0.99 -24.98
C THR A 162 -36.95 0.61 -26.16
N ASP A 163 -35.63 0.64 -25.97
CA ASP A 163 -34.63 0.11 -26.90
C ASP A 163 -33.67 -0.86 -26.21
N PRO A 164 -33.99 -2.16 -26.17
CA PRO A 164 -33.13 -3.18 -25.56
C PRO A 164 -31.78 -3.38 -26.27
N ASN A 165 -31.58 -2.84 -27.47
CA ASN A 165 -30.33 -2.96 -28.23
C ASN A 165 -29.46 -1.70 -28.14
N ASP A 166 -29.91 -0.65 -27.42
CA ASP A 166 -29.11 0.55 -27.18
C ASP A 166 -27.96 0.26 -26.21
N VAL A 167 -26.79 -0.06 -26.75
CA VAL A 167 -25.56 -0.30 -26.00
C VAL A 167 -25.19 0.88 -25.11
N ALA A 168 -25.38 2.11 -25.60
CA ALA A 168 -25.02 3.31 -24.85
C ALA A 168 -25.94 3.48 -23.63
N ALA A 169 -27.23 3.16 -23.75
CA ALA A 169 -28.16 3.14 -22.62
C ALA A 169 -27.76 2.10 -21.57
N TRP A 170 -27.39 0.89 -21.97
CA TRP A 170 -26.93 -0.15 -21.03
C TRP A 170 -25.63 0.22 -20.32
N VAL A 171 -24.65 0.80 -21.03
CA VAL A 171 -23.40 1.29 -20.43
C VAL A 171 -23.69 2.43 -19.45
N MET A 172 -24.54 3.37 -19.82
CA MET A 172 -24.95 4.46 -18.92
C MET A 172 -25.64 3.91 -17.69
N LEU A 173 -26.52 2.92 -17.83
CA LEU A 173 -27.23 2.30 -16.72
C LEU A 173 -26.24 1.64 -15.74
N GLY A 174 -25.27 0.90 -16.27
CA GLY A 174 -24.19 0.29 -15.49
C GLY A 174 -23.39 1.31 -14.70
N LYS A 175 -22.99 2.42 -15.34
CA LYS A 175 -22.27 3.53 -14.68
C LYS A 175 -23.11 4.20 -13.60
N THR A 176 -24.39 4.49 -13.86
CA THR A 176 -25.27 5.14 -12.89
C THR A 176 -25.48 4.26 -11.67
N TYR A 177 -25.71 2.95 -11.86
CA TYR A 177 -25.82 2.00 -10.76
C TYR A 177 -24.52 1.85 -9.97
N ALA A 178 -23.37 1.86 -10.64
CA ALA A 178 -22.07 1.83 -9.97
C ALA A 178 -21.83 3.05 -9.08
N VAL A 179 -22.23 4.26 -9.53
CA VAL A 179 -22.09 5.50 -8.75
C VAL A 179 -22.87 5.46 -7.45
N VAL A 180 -24.07 4.87 -7.45
CA VAL A 180 -24.88 4.70 -6.22
C VAL A 180 -24.53 3.45 -5.41
N GLY A 181 -23.54 2.67 -5.85
CA GLY A 181 -23.10 1.45 -5.16
C GLY A 181 -24.03 0.25 -5.34
N HIS A 182 -24.98 0.31 -6.27
CA HIS A 182 -25.85 -0.81 -6.66
C HIS A 182 -25.12 -1.73 -7.64
N TRP A 183 -24.10 -2.43 -7.13
CA TRP A 183 -23.20 -3.26 -7.93
C TRP A 183 -23.87 -4.45 -8.64
N PRO A 184 -24.84 -5.17 -8.05
CA PRO A 184 -25.54 -6.25 -8.76
C PRO A 184 -26.28 -5.78 -10.03
N GLU A 185 -26.98 -4.65 -9.95
CA GLU A 185 -27.69 -4.04 -11.07
C GLU A 185 -26.72 -3.46 -12.10
N ALA A 186 -25.62 -2.85 -11.64
CA ALA A 186 -24.55 -2.39 -12.52
C ALA A 186 -23.94 -3.55 -13.32
N LEU A 187 -23.66 -4.66 -12.64
CA LEU A 187 -23.12 -5.87 -13.26
C LEU A 187 -24.07 -6.37 -14.35
N HIS A 188 -25.35 -6.51 -14.07
CA HIS A 188 -26.34 -6.96 -15.05
C HIS A 188 -26.44 -6.02 -16.27
N ALA A 189 -26.41 -4.70 -16.06
CA ALA A 189 -26.42 -3.74 -17.16
C ALA A 189 -25.16 -3.86 -18.04
N TYR A 190 -23.99 -4.02 -17.42
CA TYR A 190 -22.74 -4.28 -18.17
C TYR A 190 -22.73 -5.64 -18.87
N GLU A 191 -23.35 -6.69 -18.32
CA GLU A 191 -23.52 -7.97 -19.01
C GLU A 191 -24.34 -7.84 -20.30
N LYS A 192 -25.41 -7.04 -20.27
CA LYS A 192 -26.22 -6.74 -21.46
C LYS A 192 -25.40 -5.98 -22.49
N ALA A 193 -24.68 -4.95 -22.06
CA ALA A 193 -23.78 -4.19 -22.94
C ALA A 193 -22.69 -5.09 -23.56
N MET A 194 -22.07 -5.97 -22.78
CA MET A 194 -21.05 -6.93 -23.25
C MET A 194 -21.61 -7.94 -24.25
N LYS A 195 -22.86 -8.39 -24.09
CA LYS A 195 -23.51 -9.28 -25.06
C LYS A 195 -23.76 -8.60 -26.41
N LEU A 196 -24.15 -7.33 -26.37
CA LEU A 196 -24.42 -6.54 -27.58
C LEU A 196 -23.14 -6.11 -28.29
N LYS A 197 -22.09 -5.75 -27.54
CA LYS A 197 -20.83 -5.28 -28.10
C LYS A 197 -19.61 -5.80 -27.30
N PRO A 198 -19.20 -7.06 -27.50
CA PRO A 198 -18.22 -7.75 -26.65
C PRO A 198 -16.78 -7.26 -26.80
N ASP A 199 -16.49 -6.46 -27.84
CA ASP A 199 -15.15 -6.02 -28.20
C ASP A 199 -14.85 -4.56 -27.88
N GLU A 200 -15.73 -3.88 -27.12
CA GLU A 200 -15.51 -2.49 -26.70
C GLU A 200 -14.73 -2.37 -25.38
N PRO A 201 -13.57 -1.69 -25.37
CA PRO A 201 -12.72 -1.53 -24.18
C PRO A 201 -13.47 -0.95 -22.98
N ALA A 202 -14.21 0.15 -23.17
CA ALA A 202 -14.93 0.81 -22.09
C ALA A 202 -16.02 -0.07 -21.43
N ILE A 203 -16.58 -1.02 -22.19
CA ILE A 203 -17.56 -1.98 -21.66
C ILE A 203 -16.84 -3.10 -20.92
N MET A 204 -15.73 -3.60 -21.47
CA MET A 204 -14.89 -4.60 -20.81
C MET A 204 -14.42 -4.13 -19.43
N THR A 205 -13.92 -2.89 -19.34
CA THR A 205 -13.37 -2.36 -18.09
C THR A 205 -14.45 -2.01 -17.08
N GLY A 206 -15.59 -1.47 -17.51
CA GLY A 206 -16.77 -1.28 -16.65
C GLY A 206 -17.35 -2.61 -16.13
N TYR A 207 -17.44 -3.63 -16.99
CA TYR A 207 -17.87 -4.97 -16.58
C TYR A 207 -16.87 -5.61 -15.61
N ALA A 208 -15.56 -5.50 -15.88
CA ALA A 208 -14.51 -6.00 -15.01
C ALA A 208 -14.55 -5.37 -13.62
N GLU A 209 -14.77 -4.06 -13.53
CA GLU A 209 -14.92 -3.34 -12.26
C GLU A 209 -16.12 -3.87 -11.46
N ALA A 210 -17.30 -3.90 -12.09
CA ALA A 210 -18.51 -4.41 -11.46
C ALA A 210 -18.33 -5.86 -10.99
N LEU A 211 -17.73 -6.70 -11.83
CA LEU A 211 -17.47 -8.11 -11.53
C LEU A 211 -16.50 -8.29 -10.37
N ALA A 212 -15.42 -7.51 -10.33
CA ALA A 212 -14.46 -7.54 -9.23
C ALA A 212 -15.11 -7.13 -7.91
N ILE A 213 -15.92 -6.06 -7.91
CA ILE A 213 -16.59 -5.58 -6.69
C ILE A 213 -17.63 -6.58 -6.19
N SER A 214 -18.38 -7.22 -7.09
CA SER A 214 -19.31 -8.31 -6.74
C SER A 214 -18.61 -9.58 -6.24
N ARG A 215 -17.30 -9.74 -6.47
CA ARG A 215 -16.47 -10.89 -6.05
C ARG A 215 -15.37 -10.46 -5.06
N ASP A 216 -15.78 -9.85 -3.95
CA ASP A 216 -14.90 -9.45 -2.82
C ASP A 216 -13.81 -8.43 -3.18
N ARG A 217 -14.01 -7.63 -4.24
CA ARG A 217 -13.05 -6.63 -4.75
C ARG A 217 -11.71 -7.23 -5.17
N LEU A 218 -11.71 -8.51 -5.56
CA LEU A 218 -10.51 -9.20 -6.03
C LEU A 218 -10.34 -9.04 -7.54
N MET A 219 -9.28 -8.34 -7.94
CA MET A 219 -8.83 -8.27 -9.34
C MET A 219 -8.04 -9.53 -9.71
N LYS A 220 -8.69 -10.70 -9.70
CA LYS A 220 -8.08 -12.00 -10.04
C LYS A 220 -8.95 -12.79 -10.99
N GLY A 221 -8.32 -13.54 -11.89
CA GLY A 221 -9.02 -14.35 -12.89
C GLY A 221 -9.64 -13.50 -14.00
N GLU A 222 -10.93 -13.69 -14.24
CA GLU A 222 -11.67 -13.07 -15.35
C GLU A 222 -11.65 -11.52 -15.36
N PRO A 223 -11.88 -10.78 -14.25
CA PRO A 223 -11.82 -9.32 -14.26
C PRO A 223 -10.51 -8.74 -14.81
N ILE A 224 -9.36 -9.26 -14.36
CA ILE A 224 -8.07 -8.74 -14.83
C ILE A 224 -7.78 -9.12 -16.28
N GLN A 225 -8.27 -10.27 -16.76
CA GLN A 225 -8.17 -10.64 -18.18
C GLN A 225 -8.94 -9.66 -19.08
N LEU A 226 -10.15 -9.25 -18.65
CA LEU A 226 -10.95 -8.25 -19.36
C LEU A 226 -10.24 -6.90 -19.42
N VAL A 227 -9.65 -6.46 -18.29
CA VAL A 227 -8.86 -5.21 -18.23
C VAL A 227 -7.66 -5.26 -19.18
N LEU A 228 -6.90 -6.35 -19.18
CA LEU A 228 -5.75 -6.50 -20.07
C LEU A 228 -6.17 -6.53 -21.55
N LYS A 229 -7.24 -7.24 -21.89
CA LYS A 229 -7.78 -7.28 -23.26
C LYS A 229 -8.29 -5.92 -23.71
N ALA A 230 -8.90 -5.14 -22.81
CA ALA A 230 -9.30 -3.77 -23.09
C ALA A 230 -8.08 -2.89 -23.40
N LEU A 231 -7.02 -2.97 -22.58
CA LEU A 231 -5.78 -2.22 -22.77
C LEU A 231 -4.98 -2.66 -24.02
N GLU A 232 -5.13 -3.89 -24.48
CA GLU A 232 -4.58 -4.33 -25.76
C GLU A 232 -5.26 -3.67 -26.96
N LYS A 233 -6.58 -3.40 -26.84
CA LYS A 233 -7.38 -2.76 -27.88
C LYS A 233 -7.28 -1.24 -27.84
N ASP A 234 -7.36 -0.69 -26.64
CA ASP A 234 -7.21 0.74 -26.36
C ASP A 234 -6.20 0.93 -25.22
N PRO A 235 -4.92 1.17 -25.56
CA PRO A 235 -3.86 1.40 -24.58
C PRO A 235 -4.09 2.63 -23.69
N ASP A 236 -5.03 3.50 -24.08
CA ASP A 236 -5.35 4.75 -23.40
C ASP A 236 -6.70 4.67 -22.65
N ASP A 237 -7.36 3.50 -22.56
CA ASP A 237 -8.61 3.36 -21.79
C ASP A 237 -8.39 3.74 -20.32
N ILE A 238 -8.98 4.86 -19.90
CA ILE A 238 -8.79 5.47 -18.57
C ILE A 238 -9.05 4.45 -17.45
N LYS A 239 -10.16 3.72 -17.53
CA LYS A 239 -10.55 2.73 -16.50
C LYS A 239 -9.64 1.50 -16.55
N GLY A 240 -9.22 1.06 -17.73
CA GLY A 240 -8.25 -0.01 -17.91
C GLY A 240 -6.90 0.32 -17.27
N LEU A 241 -6.39 1.54 -17.50
CA LEU A 241 -5.15 2.02 -16.91
C LEU A 241 -5.26 2.11 -15.38
N GLU A 242 -6.38 2.61 -14.86
CA GLU A 242 -6.64 2.66 -13.42
C GLU A 242 -6.61 1.25 -12.80
N LEU A 243 -7.45 0.34 -13.30
CA LEU A 243 -7.61 -1.00 -12.74
C LEU A 243 -6.33 -1.85 -12.92
N GLY A 244 -5.67 -1.72 -14.06
CA GLY A 244 -4.39 -2.36 -14.34
C GLY A 244 -3.28 -1.85 -13.42
N GLY A 245 -3.26 -0.55 -13.14
CA GLY A 245 -2.33 0.08 -12.19
C GLY A 245 -2.53 -0.44 -10.77
N ILE A 246 -3.77 -0.46 -10.29
CA ILE A 246 -4.13 -0.97 -8.96
C ILE A 246 -3.76 -2.44 -8.81
N ASN A 247 -4.13 -3.28 -9.79
CA ASN A 247 -3.78 -4.70 -9.76
C ASN A 247 -2.27 -4.92 -9.77
N ALA A 248 -1.54 -4.22 -10.64
CA ALA A 248 -0.08 -4.33 -10.70
C ALA A 248 0.59 -3.90 -9.37
N PHE A 249 0.03 -2.90 -8.68
CA PHE A 249 0.52 -2.47 -7.38
C PHE A 249 0.28 -3.53 -6.30
N GLN A 250 -0.90 -4.14 -6.28
CA GLN A 250 -1.25 -5.24 -5.36
C GLN A 250 -0.36 -6.47 -5.55
N GLU A 251 -0.05 -6.81 -6.80
CA GLU A 251 0.86 -7.90 -7.17
C GLU A 251 2.35 -7.52 -6.98
N LYS A 252 2.64 -6.37 -6.37
CA LYS A 252 4.00 -5.82 -6.14
C LYS A 252 4.82 -5.61 -7.42
N ASN A 253 4.17 -5.59 -8.57
CA ASN A 253 4.78 -5.22 -9.84
C ASN A 253 4.78 -3.69 -9.98
N PHE A 254 5.60 -3.05 -9.14
CA PHE A 254 5.63 -1.60 -9.00
C PHE A 254 6.06 -0.87 -10.28
N ALA A 255 6.87 -1.53 -11.13
CA ALA A 255 7.25 -0.97 -12.44
C ALA A 255 6.04 -0.86 -13.37
N LYS A 256 5.24 -1.93 -13.46
CA LYS A 256 4.02 -1.94 -14.28
C LYS A 256 2.94 -1.02 -13.72
N ALA A 257 2.82 -0.94 -12.39
CA ALA A 257 1.94 0.03 -11.74
C ALA A 257 2.32 1.48 -12.06
N ALA A 258 3.61 1.82 -11.95
CA ALA A 258 4.11 3.15 -12.28
C ALA A 258 3.86 3.51 -13.76
N TYR A 259 4.02 2.54 -14.67
CA TYR A 259 3.68 2.71 -16.08
C TYR A 259 2.20 3.09 -16.25
N TYR A 260 1.28 2.31 -15.70
CA TYR A 260 -0.15 2.56 -15.87
C TYR A 260 -0.59 3.90 -15.25
N PHE A 261 -0.16 4.20 -14.02
CA PHE A 261 -0.51 5.47 -13.38
C PHE A 261 0.07 6.68 -14.11
N LYS A 262 1.27 6.55 -14.69
CA LYS A 262 1.87 7.60 -15.52
C LYS A 262 1.07 7.87 -16.79
N HIS A 263 0.58 6.81 -17.45
CA HIS A 263 -0.27 6.94 -18.64
C HIS A 263 -1.62 7.56 -18.27
N LEU A 264 -2.24 7.08 -17.19
CA LEU A 264 -3.50 7.62 -16.68
C LEU A 264 -3.39 9.10 -16.32
N HIS A 265 -2.38 9.49 -15.54
CA HIS A 265 -2.20 10.87 -15.09
C HIS A 265 -2.09 11.88 -16.25
N LYS A 266 -1.47 11.49 -17.38
CA LYS A 266 -1.36 12.36 -18.56
C LYS A 266 -2.71 12.71 -19.20
N GLN A 267 -3.73 11.88 -18.98
CA GLN A 267 -5.05 12.07 -19.56
C GLN A 267 -6.01 12.82 -18.61
N LEU A 268 -5.65 12.97 -17.34
CA LEU A 268 -6.51 13.60 -16.34
C LEU A 268 -6.30 15.12 -16.28
N PRO A 269 -7.34 15.89 -15.94
CA PRO A 269 -7.20 17.32 -15.68
C PRO A 269 -6.24 17.57 -14.51
N ALA A 270 -5.18 18.35 -14.75
CA ALA A 270 -4.08 18.53 -13.79
C ALA A 270 -4.51 19.15 -12.45
N ASP A 271 -5.62 19.89 -12.45
CA ASP A 271 -6.23 20.55 -11.29
C ASP A 271 -7.23 19.67 -10.53
N SER A 272 -7.54 18.47 -11.03
CA SER A 272 -8.47 17.56 -10.34
C SER A 272 -7.80 16.86 -9.13
N PRO A 273 -8.50 16.72 -7.99
CA PRO A 273 -7.99 15.94 -6.85
C PRO A 273 -7.62 14.51 -7.24
N TYR A 274 -8.43 13.89 -8.11
CA TYR A 274 -8.17 12.55 -8.62
C TYR A 274 -6.85 12.46 -9.40
N ALA A 275 -6.50 13.46 -10.22
CA ALA A 275 -5.20 13.48 -10.89
C ALA A 275 -4.03 13.54 -9.90
N GLN A 276 -4.19 14.22 -8.76
CA GLN A 276 -3.19 14.27 -7.71
C GLN A 276 -3.04 12.91 -7.02
N ASP A 277 -4.14 12.22 -6.73
CA ASP A 277 -4.09 10.86 -6.16
C ASP A 277 -3.36 9.87 -7.07
N ILE A 278 -3.65 9.91 -8.38
CA ILE A 278 -2.95 9.08 -9.37
C ILE A 278 -1.47 9.45 -9.48
N LEU A 279 -1.13 10.73 -9.39
CA LEU A 279 0.27 11.19 -9.39
C LEU A 279 1.03 10.67 -8.16
N GLU A 280 0.43 10.69 -6.97
CA GLU A 280 1.04 10.15 -5.77
C GLU A 280 1.19 8.63 -5.86
N ALA A 281 0.17 7.91 -6.35
CA ALA A 281 0.27 6.47 -6.63
C ALA A 281 1.39 6.14 -7.64
N GLN A 282 1.55 6.97 -8.68
CA GLN A 282 2.65 6.86 -9.65
C GLN A 282 4.01 7.05 -8.97
N LYS A 283 4.18 8.12 -8.17
CA LYS A 283 5.44 8.41 -7.46
C LYS A 283 5.80 7.29 -6.51
N GLU A 284 4.83 6.78 -5.77
CA GLU A 284 5.03 5.70 -4.82
C GLU A 284 5.40 4.38 -5.51
N ALA A 285 4.67 4.01 -6.57
CA ALA A 285 5.02 2.86 -7.40
C ALA A 285 6.44 3.00 -7.99
N THR A 286 6.82 4.21 -8.44
CA THR A 286 8.17 4.48 -8.95
C THR A 286 9.23 4.35 -7.84
N ARG A 287 8.94 4.83 -6.62
CA ARG A 287 9.83 4.70 -5.46
C ARG A 287 10.02 3.24 -5.07
N LEU A 288 8.93 2.48 -4.95
CA LEU A 288 8.96 1.06 -4.59
C LEU A 288 9.66 0.23 -5.67
N SER A 289 9.43 0.55 -6.95
CA SER A 289 10.15 -0.05 -8.07
C SER A 289 11.66 0.23 -7.97
N ARG A 290 12.05 1.48 -7.71
CA ARG A 290 13.46 1.83 -7.50
C ARG A 290 14.05 1.17 -6.26
N ASN A 291 13.34 1.05 -5.16
CA ASN A 291 13.85 0.39 -3.96
C ASN A 291 14.08 -1.10 -4.15
N ALA A 292 13.17 -1.76 -4.90
CA ALA A 292 13.39 -3.12 -5.36
C ALA A 292 14.62 -3.22 -6.27
N MET A 293 14.92 -2.16 -7.04
CA MET A 293 16.12 -2.06 -7.90
C MET A 293 17.41 -1.67 -7.16
N THR A 294 17.37 -0.82 -6.13
CA THR A 294 18.56 -0.47 -5.33
C THR A 294 19.01 -1.64 -4.46
N GLY A 295 18.10 -2.55 -4.10
CA GLY A 295 18.46 -3.86 -3.57
C GLY A 295 19.20 -4.76 -4.57
N MET A 296 19.19 -4.41 -5.86
CA MET A 296 19.95 -5.07 -6.94
C MET A 296 21.23 -4.31 -7.32
N ASP A 297 21.46 -3.10 -6.79
CA ASP A 297 22.57 -2.22 -7.20
C ASP A 297 23.95 -2.63 -6.64
N ASN A 298 24.08 -3.74 -5.89
CA ASN A 298 25.40 -4.25 -5.46
C ASN A 298 25.43 -5.77 -5.24
N LEU A 299 25.73 -6.51 -6.31
CA LEU A 299 26.35 -7.85 -6.25
C LEU A 299 27.56 -7.97 -7.21
N ALA A 300 27.73 -7.05 -8.16
CA ALA A 300 28.87 -7.04 -9.07
C ALA A 300 30.16 -6.48 -8.46
N ASP A 301 30.08 -5.73 -7.35
CA ASP A 301 31.24 -5.13 -6.68
C ASP A 301 31.89 -6.05 -5.62
N GLN A 302 31.37 -7.28 -5.43
CA GLN A 302 32.00 -8.29 -4.56
C GLN A 302 33.00 -9.20 -5.30
N GLY A 303 33.32 -8.91 -6.57
CA GLY A 303 34.20 -9.74 -7.39
C GLY A 303 35.58 -9.14 -7.73
N ALA A 304 35.85 -7.87 -7.41
CA ALA A 304 37.03 -7.17 -7.97
C ALA A 304 38.17 -6.88 -6.97
N ASP A 305 37.94 -6.85 -5.66
CA ASP A 305 39.00 -6.54 -4.67
C ASP A 305 39.24 -7.69 -3.68
N LYS A 306 39.80 -8.80 -4.17
CA LYS A 306 40.56 -9.75 -3.33
C LYS A 306 41.50 -10.64 -4.16
N ALA A 307 42.39 -10.01 -4.92
CA ALA A 307 43.50 -10.70 -5.55
C ALA A 307 44.79 -9.87 -5.49
N ALA A 308 45.38 -9.73 -4.31
CA ALA A 308 46.84 -9.58 -4.11
C ALA A 308 47.20 -9.44 -2.63
N ALA A 309 47.63 -10.53 -1.99
CA ALA A 309 48.82 -10.58 -1.12
C ALA A 309 49.05 -12.02 -0.62
N PRO A 310 50.26 -12.60 -0.79
CA PRO A 310 50.60 -13.93 -0.29
C PRO A 310 51.28 -13.87 1.08
N GLY A 311 50.95 -14.82 1.96
CA GLY A 311 51.81 -15.14 3.12
C GLY A 311 51.07 -15.52 4.40
N ALA A 312 50.94 -16.82 4.66
CA ALA A 312 51.24 -17.51 5.93
C ALA A 312 50.49 -18.86 6.01
N ALA A 313 51.21 -19.88 6.44
CA ALA A 313 50.82 -21.29 6.48
C ALA A 313 50.04 -21.65 7.78
N PRO A 314 49.69 -22.92 8.07
CA PRO A 314 48.33 -23.34 8.43
C PRO A 314 48.13 -23.62 9.93
N GLY A 315 46.92 -23.38 10.43
CA GLY A 315 46.52 -23.82 11.78
C GLY A 315 45.04 -23.65 12.07
N ALA A 316 44.39 -24.78 12.36
CA ALA A 316 43.13 -24.95 13.08
C ALA A 316 41.79 -24.55 12.40
N ALA A 317 41.06 -25.58 11.97
CA ALA A 317 39.60 -25.66 12.06
C ALA A 317 39.20 -26.10 13.50
N PRO A 318 37.93 -26.04 13.95
CA PRO A 318 36.70 -25.88 13.16
C PRO A 318 35.64 -24.91 13.74
N GLY A 319 34.73 -24.41 12.89
CA GLY A 319 33.52 -23.74 13.35
C GLY A 319 32.74 -22.99 12.27
N GLY A 320 31.88 -23.72 11.54
CA GLY A 320 30.66 -23.17 10.92
C GLY A 320 30.83 -22.11 9.83
N ALA A 321 31.11 -22.55 8.60
CA ALA A 321 30.80 -21.76 7.42
C ALA A 321 29.26 -21.60 7.28
N PRO A 322 28.72 -20.39 7.05
CA PRO A 322 27.43 -20.26 6.39
C PRO A 322 27.61 -20.77 4.96
N GLY A 323 26.81 -21.78 4.60
CA GLY A 323 26.97 -22.56 3.38
C GLY A 323 27.07 -21.71 2.12
N ALA A 324 28.07 -22.03 1.30
CA ALA A 324 27.99 -21.85 -0.13
C ALA A 324 26.80 -22.68 -0.64
N THR A 325 25.67 -22.02 -0.90
CA THR A 325 24.57 -22.63 -1.63
C THR A 325 25.05 -22.82 -3.07
N SER A 326 25.13 -24.07 -3.53
CA SER A 326 25.27 -24.44 -4.94
C SER A 326 24.02 -24.04 -5.74
N GLY A 327 23.76 -22.74 -5.84
CA GLY A 327 22.68 -22.16 -6.62
C GLY A 327 23.04 -22.17 -8.10
N ALA A 328 22.04 -22.28 -8.96
CA ALA A 328 22.28 -22.27 -10.39
C ALA A 328 22.81 -20.89 -10.84
N THR A 329 23.86 -20.86 -11.65
CA THR A 329 24.48 -19.62 -12.14
C THR A 329 24.52 -19.55 -13.67
N LEU A 330 24.55 -18.34 -14.21
CA LEU A 330 24.81 -18.05 -15.62
C LEU A 330 25.92 -17.02 -15.70
N HIS A 331 26.95 -17.30 -16.49
CA HIS A 331 28.06 -16.37 -16.71
C HIS A 331 28.23 -16.06 -18.19
N GLY A 332 28.52 -14.79 -18.50
CA GLY A 332 28.76 -14.40 -19.88
C GLY A 332 29.22 -12.95 -20.03
N LYS A 333 29.27 -12.52 -21.29
CA LYS A 333 29.61 -11.17 -21.70
C LYS A 333 28.49 -10.58 -22.56
N VAL A 334 28.15 -9.34 -22.27
CA VAL A 334 27.32 -8.50 -23.12
C VAL A 334 28.23 -7.64 -23.98
N ASP A 335 27.98 -7.61 -25.28
CA ASP A 335 28.60 -6.68 -26.22
C ASP A 335 27.54 -5.88 -26.98
N ILE A 336 27.96 -4.84 -27.68
CA ILE A 336 27.10 -3.99 -28.50
C ILE A 336 27.53 -4.04 -29.97
N SER A 337 26.55 -4.14 -30.85
CA SER A 337 26.80 -4.08 -32.29
C SER A 337 27.48 -2.76 -32.68
N PRO A 338 28.43 -2.77 -33.64
CA PRO A 338 29.14 -1.57 -34.07
C PRO A 338 28.21 -0.42 -34.51
N ALA A 339 27.05 -0.77 -35.11
CA ALA A 339 26.06 0.20 -35.58
C ALA A 339 25.35 0.97 -34.44
N LEU A 340 25.24 0.37 -33.25
CA LEU A 340 24.54 0.96 -32.11
C LEU A 340 25.50 1.56 -31.07
N LYS A 341 26.80 1.30 -31.17
CA LYS A 341 27.82 1.76 -30.21
C LYS A 341 27.84 3.28 -30.03
N ALA A 342 27.62 4.04 -31.10
CA ALA A 342 27.55 5.51 -31.06
C ALA A 342 26.27 6.06 -30.40
N LYS A 343 25.25 5.21 -30.18
CA LYS A 343 23.98 5.60 -29.55
C LYS A 343 23.98 5.40 -28.05
N VAL A 344 25.06 4.87 -27.45
CA VAL A 344 25.17 4.66 -26.00
C VAL A 344 25.87 5.83 -25.34
N SER A 345 25.34 6.26 -24.20
CA SER A 345 25.86 7.30 -23.33
C SER A 345 26.32 6.72 -21.99
N ASP A 346 27.25 7.38 -21.33
CA ASP A 346 27.69 7.06 -19.96
C ASP A 346 26.58 7.24 -18.91
N LYS A 347 25.56 8.03 -19.24
CA LYS A 347 24.35 8.24 -18.42
C LYS A 347 23.28 7.15 -18.59
N ASP A 348 23.43 6.27 -19.58
CA ASP A 348 22.45 5.21 -19.81
C ASP A 348 22.58 4.11 -18.74
N VAL A 349 21.48 3.41 -18.50
CA VAL A 349 21.42 2.31 -17.53
C VAL A 349 21.27 0.99 -18.28
N ILE A 350 22.12 0.01 -17.98
CA ILE A 350 21.96 -1.35 -18.49
C ILE A 350 21.11 -2.15 -17.53
N PHE A 351 20.13 -2.85 -18.08
CA PHE A 351 19.38 -3.90 -17.41
C PHE A 351 19.60 -5.21 -18.13
N LEU A 352 19.99 -6.26 -17.42
CA LEU A 352 20.03 -7.62 -17.94
C LEU A 352 19.06 -8.49 -17.14
N PHE A 353 18.14 -9.13 -17.84
CA PHE A 353 17.10 -9.99 -17.27
C PHE A 353 17.27 -11.41 -17.76
N ALA A 354 17.07 -12.38 -16.87
CA ALA A 354 16.69 -13.74 -17.23
C ALA A 354 15.18 -13.90 -17.02
N ARG A 355 14.48 -14.45 -18.02
CA ARG A 355 13.06 -14.81 -17.93
C ARG A 355 12.88 -16.29 -18.27
N ALA A 356 11.81 -16.90 -17.76
CA ALA A 356 11.40 -18.21 -18.23
C ALA A 356 11.12 -18.19 -19.73
N ALA A 357 11.26 -19.34 -20.40
CA ALA A 357 11.01 -19.46 -21.84
C ALA A 357 9.56 -19.09 -22.21
N GLU A 358 8.62 -19.28 -21.29
CA GLU A 358 7.19 -18.96 -21.44
C GLU A 358 6.86 -17.48 -21.17
N GLY A 359 7.87 -16.66 -20.82
CA GLY A 359 7.70 -15.25 -20.48
C GLY A 359 7.48 -15.01 -18.98
N GLY A 360 6.85 -13.89 -18.63
CA GLY A 360 6.56 -13.52 -17.24
C GLY A 360 7.63 -12.68 -16.55
N ALA A 361 7.55 -12.62 -15.22
CA ALA A 361 8.45 -11.81 -14.39
C ALA A 361 9.90 -12.35 -14.44
N PRO A 362 10.93 -11.49 -14.41
CA PRO A 362 12.31 -11.92 -14.38
C PRO A 362 12.61 -12.85 -13.20
N VAL A 363 13.38 -13.92 -13.47
CA VAL A 363 13.83 -14.91 -12.48
C VAL A 363 15.20 -14.54 -11.90
N ALA A 364 15.95 -13.69 -12.61
CA ALA A 364 17.14 -13.01 -12.13
C ALA A 364 17.29 -11.70 -12.92
N ALA A 365 17.77 -10.65 -12.27
CA ALA A 365 18.01 -9.36 -12.93
C ALA A 365 19.23 -8.66 -12.36
N ILE A 366 19.98 -7.98 -13.22
CA ILE A 366 21.05 -7.06 -12.80
C ILE A 366 20.85 -5.70 -13.47
N ARG A 367 21.32 -4.68 -12.76
CA ARG A 367 21.41 -3.31 -13.25
C ARG A 367 22.86 -2.86 -13.18
N ALA A 368 23.32 -2.19 -14.22
CA ALA A 368 24.64 -1.56 -14.24
C ALA A 368 24.53 -0.10 -14.69
N THR A 369 25.21 0.78 -13.96
CA THR A 369 25.43 2.18 -14.31
C THR A 369 26.89 2.34 -14.75
N ALA A 370 27.18 3.25 -15.69
CA ALA A 370 28.48 3.39 -16.38
C ALA A 370 28.79 2.28 -17.39
N VAL A 371 28.24 2.44 -18.60
CA VAL A 371 28.30 1.47 -19.69
C VAL A 371 29.71 1.35 -20.30
N LYS A 372 30.43 0.27 -19.95
CA LYS A 372 31.65 -0.16 -20.65
C LYS A 372 31.42 -1.55 -21.25
N PHE A 373 31.66 -1.68 -22.55
CA PHE A 373 31.57 -2.96 -23.27
C PHE A 373 32.97 -3.50 -23.60
N PRO A 374 33.17 -4.83 -23.58
CA PRO A 374 32.21 -5.85 -23.17
C PRO A 374 31.95 -5.85 -21.66
N LEU A 375 30.70 -6.04 -21.25
CA LEU A 375 30.28 -6.10 -19.85
C LEU A 375 30.18 -7.56 -19.42
N GLU A 376 30.94 -7.96 -18.41
CA GLU A 376 30.79 -9.30 -17.83
C GLU A 376 29.61 -9.34 -16.87
N PHE A 377 28.88 -10.45 -16.85
CA PHE A 377 27.75 -10.65 -15.96
C PHE A 377 27.77 -12.03 -15.32
N GLU A 378 27.22 -12.07 -14.11
CA GLU A 378 26.81 -13.28 -13.42
C GLU A 378 25.33 -13.11 -13.03
N LEU A 379 24.50 -14.12 -13.30
CA LEU A 379 23.15 -14.23 -12.77
C LEU A 379 23.06 -15.46 -11.87
N ASN A 380 22.49 -15.30 -10.68
CA ASN A 380 22.29 -16.39 -9.73
C ASN A 380 20.95 -16.25 -8.98
N ASP A 381 20.62 -17.27 -8.19
CA ASP A 381 19.34 -17.34 -7.44
C ASP A 381 19.13 -16.20 -6.43
N ALA A 382 20.20 -15.57 -5.92
CA ALA A 382 20.09 -14.46 -5.00
C ALA A 382 19.58 -13.18 -5.68
N MET A 383 19.60 -13.15 -7.00
CA MET A 383 19.15 -12.01 -7.82
C MET A 383 17.68 -12.13 -8.27
N ALA A 384 16.95 -13.11 -7.73
CA ALA A 384 15.52 -13.26 -7.97
C ALA A 384 14.72 -12.18 -7.23
N MET A 385 13.88 -11.44 -7.96
CA MET A 385 13.00 -10.41 -7.36
C MET A 385 11.90 -11.01 -6.47
N ASN A 386 11.58 -12.28 -6.68
CA ASN A 386 10.65 -13.06 -5.87
C ASN A 386 11.38 -14.30 -5.34
N PRO A 387 11.41 -14.54 -4.01
CA PRO A 387 12.04 -15.73 -3.42
C PRO A 387 11.51 -17.07 -3.95
N ASP A 388 10.29 -17.11 -4.48
CA ASP A 388 9.67 -18.33 -5.03
C ASP A 388 9.93 -18.52 -6.54
N ASN A 389 10.50 -17.52 -7.22
CA ASN A 389 10.73 -17.53 -8.67
C ASN A 389 12.22 -17.34 -8.99
N ARG A 390 13.03 -18.36 -8.66
CA ARG A 390 14.49 -18.34 -8.79
C ARG A 390 14.98 -18.95 -10.10
N LEU A 391 16.22 -18.64 -10.48
CA LEU A 391 16.85 -19.14 -11.70
C LEU A 391 16.94 -20.68 -11.72
N SER A 392 17.23 -21.31 -10.58
CA SER A 392 17.32 -22.76 -10.40
C SER A 392 16.02 -23.51 -10.64
N ASN A 393 14.87 -22.84 -10.64
CA ASN A 393 13.58 -23.46 -10.93
C ASN A 393 13.41 -23.78 -12.43
N PHE A 394 14.30 -23.27 -13.29
CA PHE A 394 14.18 -23.37 -14.74
C PHE A 394 15.36 -24.13 -15.36
N LYS A 395 15.07 -24.93 -16.40
CA LYS A 395 16.11 -25.62 -17.18
C LYS A 395 16.71 -24.70 -18.26
N LYS A 396 15.88 -23.84 -18.83
CA LYS A 396 16.24 -22.87 -19.87
C LYS A 396 15.60 -21.53 -19.60
N VAL A 397 16.32 -20.47 -19.91
CA VAL A 397 15.86 -19.09 -19.78
C VAL A 397 16.13 -18.30 -21.05
N THR A 398 15.42 -17.19 -21.21
CA THR A 398 15.69 -16.17 -22.21
C THR A 398 16.40 -15.01 -21.53
N LEU A 399 17.58 -14.66 -22.02
CA LEU A 399 18.32 -13.49 -21.59
C LEU A 399 17.90 -12.29 -22.43
N THR A 400 17.62 -11.17 -21.78
CA THR A 400 17.32 -9.90 -22.44
C THR A 400 18.17 -8.82 -21.81
N VAL A 401 19.00 -8.17 -22.61
CA VAL A 401 19.74 -6.98 -22.19
C VAL A 401 19.12 -5.74 -22.81
N ARG A 402 19.04 -4.68 -22.02
CA ARG A 402 18.49 -3.39 -22.43
C ARG A 402 19.39 -2.26 -21.97
N VAL A 403 19.68 -1.34 -22.88
CA VAL A 403 20.23 -0.02 -22.56
C VAL A 403 19.07 0.96 -22.51
N SER A 404 18.71 1.39 -21.30
CA SER A 404 17.59 2.29 -21.04
C SER A 404 18.06 3.73 -20.96
N LYS A 405 17.48 4.59 -21.79
CA LYS A 405 17.73 6.05 -21.79
C LYS A 405 17.05 6.76 -20.62
N SER A 406 15.91 6.23 -20.18
CA SER A 406 15.10 6.80 -19.10
C SER A 406 15.49 6.26 -17.72
N GLY A 407 16.30 5.19 -17.67
CA GLY A 407 16.56 4.42 -16.46
C GLY A 407 15.39 3.52 -16.04
N ASP A 408 14.38 3.33 -16.90
CA ASP A 408 13.25 2.43 -16.67
C ASP A 408 13.59 1.00 -17.12
N PRO A 409 13.44 -0.02 -16.25
CA PRO A 409 13.66 -1.43 -16.59
C PRO A 409 12.67 -1.99 -17.61
N MET A 410 11.47 -1.43 -17.78
CA MET A 410 10.47 -1.88 -18.78
C MET A 410 10.75 -1.36 -20.18
N GLY A 411 11.59 -0.35 -20.28
CA GLY A 411 12.08 0.25 -21.51
C GLY A 411 11.06 1.12 -22.22
N GLY A 412 11.55 2.08 -23.01
CA GLY A 412 10.77 2.98 -23.84
C GLY A 412 11.27 3.06 -25.28
N ALA A 413 10.59 3.85 -26.10
CA ALA A 413 11.02 4.16 -27.46
C ALA A 413 12.43 4.79 -27.45
N GLY A 414 13.31 4.31 -28.33
CA GLY A 414 14.70 4.76 -28.42
C GLY A 414 15.72 3.98 -27.56
N ASP A 415 15.27 3.01 -26.76
CA ASP A 415 16.14 2.11 -26.02
C ASP A 415 16.80 1.07 -26.94
N LEU A 416 17.96 0.57 -26.54
CA LEU A 416 18.67 -0.49 -27.28
C LEU A 416 18.46 -1.83 -26.58
N GLU A 417 18.24 -2.90 -27.34
CA GLU A 417 17.91 -4.21 -26.82
C GLU A 417 18.69 -5.33 -27.54
N GLY A 418 18.96 -6.41 -26.80
CA GLY A 418 19.49 -7.67 -27.31
C GLY A 418 18.81 -8.83 -26.60
N THR A 419 18.50 -9.90 -27.32
CA THR A 419 17.80 -11.08 -26.76
C THR A 419 18.48 -12.37 -27.18
N LEU A 420 18.65 -13.29 -26.24
CA LEU A 420 19.14 -14.64 -26.48
C LEU A 420 18.22 -15.65 -25.80
N ALA A 421 17.48 -16.42 -26.60
CA ALA A 421 16.53 -17.41 -26.11
C ALA A 421 17.17 -18.78 -25.89
N GLY A 422 16.58 -19.58 -24.98
CA GLY A 422 16.92 -21.00 -24.83
C GLY A 422 18.25 -21.30 -24.13
N VAL A 423 18.78 -20.35 -23.36
CA VAL A 423 20.03 -20.49 -22.60
C VAL A 423 19.84 -21.51 -21.48
N ALA A 424 20.66 -22.56 -21.45
CA ALA A 424 20.61 -23.56 -20.38
C ALA A 424 21.13 -22.99 -19.06
N VAL A 425 20.37 -23.17 -17.99
CA VAL A 425 20.77 -22.75 -16.64
C VAL A 425 22.03 -23.52 -16.20
N GLY A 426 23.07 -22.80 -15.75
CA GLY A 426 24.41 -23.37 -15.52
C GLY A 426 25.44 -23.06 -16.63
N SER A 427 25.02 -22.44 -17.75
CA SER A 427 25.92 -22.11 -18.85
C SER A 427 26.96 -21.05 -18.46
N LYS A 428 28.18 -21.24 -18.95
CA LYS A 428 29.31 -20.30 -18.87
C LYS A 428 29.63 -19.77 -20.27
N ASP A 429 30.36 -18.66 -20.35
CA ASP A 429 30.82 -18.03 -21.59
C ASP A 429 29.71 -17.59 -22.56
N ILE A 430 28.54 -17.22 -22.04
CA ILE A 430 27.41 -16.77 -22.85
C ILE A 430 27.77 -15.46 -23.55
N LYS A 431 27.50 -15.35 -24.85
CA LYS A 431 27.68 -14.12 -25.62
C LYS A 431 26.33 -13.52 -25.97
N LEU A 432 26.03 -12.36 -25.40
CA LEU A 432 24.80 -11.62 -25.67
C LEU A 432 25.15 -10.32 -26.38
N THR A 433 24.48 -10.01 -27.50
CA THR A 433 24.77 -8.81 -28.30
C THR A 433 23.56 -7.89 -28.33
N ILE A 434 23.78 -6.59 -28.11
CA ILE A 434 22.78 -5.53 -28.30
C ILE A 434 22.80 -5.11 -29.77
N ASP A 435 21.74 -5.44 -30.51
CA ASP A 435 21.66 -5.28 -31.96
C ASP A 435 20.36 -4.63 -32.45
N LYS A 436 19.40 -4.39 -31.56
CA LYS A 436 18.09 -3.81 -31.90
C LYS A 436 17.88 -2.45 -31.26
N LEU A 437 17.31 -1.52 -32.04
CA LEU A 437 16.69 -0.29 -31.52
C LEU A 437 15.21 -0.54 -31.30
N ARG A 438 14.71 -0.21 -30.12
CA ARG A 438 13.28 -0.30 -29.80
C ARG A 438 12.56 0.89 -30.42
N PRO A 439 11.54 0.64 -31.27
CA PRO A 439 10.80 1.70 -31.97
C PRO A 439 10.03 2.60 -31.02
#